data_AF-A0A7S2Y4I4-F1
#
_entry.id   AF-A0A7S2Y4I4-F1
#
_cell.length_a   1.000
_cell.length_b   1.000
_cell.length_c   1.000
_cell.angle_alpha   90.00
_cell.angle_beta   90.00
_cell.angle_gamma   90.00
#
_symmetry.space_group_name_H-M   'P 1'
#
loop_
_entity.id
_entity.type
_entity.pdbx_description
1 polymer ?
#
loop_
_entity_poly.entity_id
_entity_poly.type
_entity_poly.pdbx_seq_one_letter_code
_entity_poly.pdbx_strand_id
1 'polypeptide(L)'
;RQAKAAIKAEEMVRRMWTLYEKTGEADFRPDLQVYNLWIHAVAKSNPSRHRASKDDLATGRRAEQILEEMRERGVAPNVVSYTSVMDAYANQGRLGDRQAPAEAERVLFDLLERSEYSSNLQVTAVTSDTVLNAWAQQGTW
;
A
#
# COMPACT_ATOMS: atom_id res chain seq x y z
N ARG A 1 -15.04 3.51 -10.68
CA ARG A 1 -15.66 3.19 -9.36
C ARG A 1 -14.58 3.04 -8.28
N GLN A 2 -13.47 2.33 -8.53
CA GLN A 2 -12.39 2.12 -7.55
C GLN A 2 -11.67 3.40 -7.08
N ALA A 3 -11.41 4.38 -7.96
CA ALA A 3 -10.80 5.67 -7.54
C ALA A 3 -11.63 6.46 -6.50
N LYS A 4 -12.97 6.37 -6.54
CA LYS A 4 -13.83 7.02 -5.53
C LYS A 4 -13.71 6.35 -4.16
N ALA A 5 -13.43 5.05 -4.11
CA ALA A 5 -13.25 4.33 -2.86
C ALA A 5 -11.96 4.75 -2.16
N ALA A 6 -10.87 4.93 -2.91
CA ALA A 6 -9.59 5.42 -2.37
C ALA A 6 -9.71 6.82 -1.77
N ILE A 7 -10.35 7.76 -2.48
CA ILE A 7 -10.58 9.13 -1.99
C ILE A 7 -11.41 9.12 -0.72
N LYS A 8 -12.50 8.35 -0.69
CA LYS A 8 -13.38 8.27 0.48
C LYS A 8 -12.70 7.61 1.68
N ALA A 9 -11.85 6.61 1.45
CA ALA A 9 -11.03 6.01 2.50
C ALA A 9 -10.06 7.06 3.08
N GLU A 10 -9.36 7.82 2.23
CA GLU A 10 -8.45 8.88 2.66
C GLU A 10 -9.19 9.94 3.52
N GLU A 11 -10.31 10.46 3.03
CA GLU A 11 -11.12 11.44 3.76
C GLU A 11 -11.54 10.93 5.14
N MET A 12 -11.90 9.64 5.25
CA MET A 12 -12.30 9.02 6.50
C MET A 12 -11.11 8.94 7.48
N VAL A 13 -9.94 8.48 7.04
CA VAL A 13 -8.74 8.40 7.90
C VAL A 13 -8.32 9.80 8.38
N ARG A 14 -8.32 10.80 7.48
CA ARG A 14 -8.01 12.20 7.81
C ARG A 14 -8.98 12.77 8.84
N ARG A 15 -10.27 12.49 8.68
CA ARG A 15 -11.31 12.92 9.63
C ARG A 15 -11.15 12.25 10.99
N MET A 16 -10.84 10.96 11.02
CA MET A 16 -10.55 10.22 12.25
C MET A 16 -9.39 10.85 13.02
N TRP A 17 -8.26 11.13 12.35
CA TRP A 17 -7.13 11.84 12.97
C TRP A 17 -7.51 13.22 13.49
N THR A 18 -8.26 14.00 12.71
CA THR A 18 -8.72 15.33 13.14
C THR A 18 -9.59 15.27 14.40
N LEU A 19 -10.45 14.25 14.51
CA LEU A 19 -11.28 14.05 15.70
C LEU A 19 -10.44 13.60 16.90
N TYR A 20 -9.50 12.67 16.69
CA TYR A 20 -8.56 12.24 17.73
C TYR A 20 -7.74 13.41 18.28
N GLU A 21 -7.18 14.25 17.41
CA GLU A 21 -6.38 15.42 17.80
C GLU A 21 -7.21 16.48 18.56
N LYS A 22 -8.51 16.60 18.27
CA LYS A 22 -9.42 17.56 18.93
C LYS A 22 -9.99 17.07 20.25
N THR A 23 -10.30 15.78 20.35
CA THR A 23 -11.05 15.20 21.48
C THR A 23 -10.16 14.42 22.44
N GLY A 24 -9.05 13.85 21.94
CA GLY A 24 -8.23 12.89 22.67
C GLY A 24 -8.87 11.50 22.83
N GLU A 25 -10.06 11.28 22.25
CA GLU A 25 -10.78 10.01 22.39
C GLU A 25 -10.14 8.93 21.52
N ALA A 26 -9.68 7.85 22.15
CA ALA A 26 -8.97 6.75 21.47
C ALA A 26 -9.81 6.06 20.38
N ASP A 27 -11.15 6.10 20.47
CA ASP A 27 -12.07 5.53 19.48
C ASP A 27 -11.94 6.17 18.09
N PHE A 28 -11.44 7.41 18.03
CA PHE A 28 -11.17 8.07 16.75
C PHE A 28 -9.76 7.84 16.23
N ARG A 29 -8.88 7.16 16.98
CA ARG A 29 -7.53 6.86 16.51
C ARG A 29 -7.59 5.78 15.42
N PRO A 30 -7.15 6.06 14.18
CA PRO A 30 -7.07 5.04 13.14
C PRO A 30 -6.19 3.87 13.57
N ASP A 31 -6.67 2.67 13.30
CA ASP A 31 -5.98 1.43 13.62
C ASP A 31 -5.44 0.75 12.35
N LEU A 32 -4.80 -0.41 12.56
CA LEU A 32 -4.25 -1.26 11.50
C LEU A 32 -5.28 -1.59 10.41
N GLN A 33 -6.53 -1.85 10.79
CA GLN A 33 -7.57 -2.25 9.85
C GLN A 33 -7.97 -1.09 8.93
N VAL A 34 -8.12 0.11 9.50
CA VAL A 34 -8.44 1.33 8.75
C VAL A 34 -7.34 1.65 7.74
N TYR A 35 -6.07 1.55 8.15
CA TYR A 35 -4.94 1.75 7.24
C TYR A 35 -4.87 0.69 6.14
N ASN A 36 -5.05 -0.60 6.48
CA ASN A 36 -5.06 -1.67 5.49
C ASN A 36 -6.16 -1.49 4.44
N LEU A 37 -7.35 -1.05 4.85
CA LEU A 37 -8.45 -0.76 3.93
C LEU A 37 -8.10 0.40 2.99
N TRP A 38 -7.44 1.45 3.51
CA TRP A 38 -7.03 2.59 2.70
C TRP A 38 -5.97 2.21 1.67
N ILE A 39 -4.91 1.49 2.08
CA ILE A 39 -3.86 1.00 1.17
C ILE A 39 -4.47 0.08 0.10
N HIS A 40 -5.36 -0.84 0.50
CA HIS A 40 -6.03 -1.73 -0.45
C HIS A 40 -6.91 -0.97 -1.46
N ALA A 41 -7.66 0.04 -1.00
CA ALA A 41 -8.48 0.87 -1.88
C ALA A 41 -7.62 1.65 -2.88
N VAL A 42 -6.47 2.15 -2.44
CA VAL A 42 -5.47 2.78 -3.32
C VAL A 42 -4.93 1.75 -4.31
N ALA A 43 -4.47 0.58 -3.88
CA ALA A 43 -3.93 -0.48 -4.74
C ALA A 43 -4.89 -0.94 -5.85
N LYS A 44 -6.21 -0.90 -5.59
CA LYS A 44 -7.27 -1.21 -6.56
C LYS A 44 -7.72 0.00 -7.38
N SER A 45 -7.31 1.21 -7.02
CA SER A 45 -7.58 2.39 -7.83
C SER A 45 -6.66 2.37 -9.06
N ASN A 46 -7.21 2.00 -10.21
CA ASN A 46 -6.52 2.16 -11.48
C ASN A 46 -6.47 3.65 -11.84
N PRO A 47 -5.29 4.29 -11.88
CA PRO A 47 -5.16 5.58 -12.51
C PRO A 47 -5.35 5.32 -14.00
N SER A 48 -6.42 5.85 -14.58
CA SER A 48 -6.67 5.74 -16.01
C SER A 48 -5.45 6.30 -16.75
N ARG A 49 -4.84 5.49 -17.63
CA ARG A 49 -3.69 5.85 -18.50
C ARG A 49 -3.84 7.21 -19.23
N HIS A 50 -5.05 7.74 -19.34
CA HIS A 50 -5.39 8.97 -20.05
C HIS A 50 -5.46 10.24 -19.18
N ARG A 51 -5.20 10.15 -17.86
CA ARG A 51 -5.18 11.31 -16.95
C ARG A 51 -3.99 11.29 -16.00
N ALA A 52 -2.81 10.89 -16.47
CA ALA A 52 -1.60 11.15 -15.69
C ALA A 52 -1.32 12.66 -15.71
N SER A 53 -1.86 13.39 -14.72
CA SER A 53 -1.28 14.68 -14.36
C SER A 53 0.13 14.42 -13.85
N LYS A 54 1.04 15.39 -13.99
CA LYS A 54 2.41 15.26 -13.42
C LYS A 54 2.40 15.08 -11.90
N ASP A 55 1.30 15.43 -11.24
CA ASP A 55 1.10 15.34 -9.80
C ASP A 55 0.41 14.03 -9.37
N ASP A 56 -0.06 13.21 -10.31
CA ASP A 56 -0.66 11.91 -10.02
C ASP A 56 0.46 10.91 -9.71
N LEU A 57 0.75 10.74 -8.42
CA LEU A 57 1.66 9.71 -7.96
C LEU A 57 1.17 8.33 -8.42
N ALA A 58 2.12 7.55 -8.93
CA ALA A 58 2.03 6.11 -9.10
C ALA A 58 1.30 5.45 -7.91
N THR A 59 0.29 4.60 -8.18
CA THR A 59 -0.51 3.93 -7.14
C THR A 59 0.35 3.20 -6.10
N GLY A 60 1.43 2.55 -6.53
CA GLY A 60 2.40 1.89 -5.66
C GLY A 60 3.13 2.88 -4.75
N ARG A 61 3.64 3.98 -5.30
CA ARG A 61 4.24 5.06 -4.48
C ARG A 61 3.25 5.65 -3.48
N ARG A 62 1.99 5.82 -3.88
CA ARG A 62 0.95 6.31 -2.97
C ARG A 62 0.66 5.30 -1.85
N ALA A 63 0.61 4.02 -2.18
CA ALA A 63 0.44 2.95 -1.20
C ALA A 63 1.62 2.90 -0.21
N GLU A 64 2.86 3.06 -0.66
CA GLU A 64 4.04 3.18 0.21
C GLU A 64 3.98 4.39 1.13
N GLN A 65 3.59 5.57 0.64
CA GLN A 65 3.45 6.76 1.49
C GLN A 65 2.48 6.53 2.64
N ILE A 66 1.39 5.80 2.40
CA ILE A 66 0.42 5.46 3.44
C ILE A 66 1.03 4.45 4.43
N LEU A 67 1.83 3.50 3.96
CA LEU A 67 2.56 2.57 4.80
C LEU A 67 3.56 3.30 5.72
N GLU A 68 4.27 4.31 5.22
CA GLU A 68 5.15 5.15 6.04
C GLU A 68 4.36 6.03 7.01
N GLU A 69 3.27 6.67 6.55
CA GLU A 69 2.40 7.48 7.42
C GLU A 69 1.87 6.65 8.60
N MET A 70 1.49 5.40 8.34
CA MET A 70 1.05 4.46 9.35
C MET A 70 2.14 4.26 10.44
N ARG A 71 3.40 4.09 10.03
CA ARG A 71 4.56 3.96 10.95
C ARG A 71 4.79 5.24 11.75
N GLU A 72 4.80 6.39 11.10
CA GLU A 72 4.99 7.70 11.73
C GLU A 72 3.91 8.00 12.79
N ARG A 73 2.68 7.54 12.54
CA ARG A 73 1.54 7.65 13.47
C ARG A 73 1.54 6.58 14.57
N GLY A 74 2.58 5.75 14.64
CA GLY A 74 2.75 4.71 15.65
C GLY A 74 1.79 3.53 15.49
N VAL A 75 1.38 3.24 14.25
CA VAL A 75 0.61 2.05 13.89
C VAL A 75 1.56 1.11 13.13
N ALA A 76 1.78 -0.10 13.64
CA ALA A 76 2.77 -1.01 13.04
C ALA A 76 2.21 -1.73 11.81
N PRO A 77 2.80 -1.57 10.60
CA PRO A 77 2.40 -2.31 9.41
C PRO A 77 2.57 -3.81 9.62
N ASN A 78 1.65 -4.59 9.04
CA ASN A 78 1.72 -6.05 9.04
C ASN A 78 1.84 -6.59 7.61
N VAL A 79 1.93 -7.91 7.48
CA VAL A 79 2.03 -8.61 6.19
C VAL A 79 0.97 -8.11 5.19
N VAL A 80 -0.27 -7.90 5.64
CA VAL A 80 -1.38 -7.42 4.78
C VAL A 80 -1.11 -6.01 4.24
N SER A 81 -0.53 -5.13 5.06
CA SER A 81 -0.15 -3.78 4.64
C SER A 81 0.87 -3.83 3.51
N TYR A 82 1.95 -4.60 3.67
CA TYR A 82 2.99 -4.75 2.64
C TYR A 82 2.47 -5.43 1.38
N THR A 83 1.71 -6.53 1.51
CA THR A 83 1.17 -7.23 0.34
C THR A 83 0.25 -6.33 -0.47
N SER A 84 -0.49 -5.42 0.18
CA SER A 84 -1.33 -4.44 -0.51
C SER A 84 -0.50 -3.41 -1.29
N VAL A 85 0.66 -2.99 -0.76
CA VAL A 85 1.62 -2.13 -1.48
C VAL A 85 2.23 -2.86 -2.69
N MET A 86 2.66 -4.11 -2.50
CA MET A 86 3.18 -4.94 -3.60
C MET A 86 2.13 -5.16 -4.70
N ASP A 87 0.87 -5.41 -4.33
CA ASP A 87 -0.26 -5.51 -5.27
C ASP A 87 -0.45 -4.21 -6.07
N ALA A 88 -0.28 -3.06 -5.42
CA ALA A 88 -0.37 -1.76 -6.08
C ALA A 88 0.69 -1.65 -7.19
N TYR A 89 1.95 -1.96 -6.89
CA TYR A 89 3.02 -1.98 -7.87
C TYR A 89 2.84 -3.05 -8.96
N ALA A 90 2.40 -4.25 -8.61
CA ALA A 90 2.10 -5.30 -9.59
C ALA A 90 1.03 -4.84 -10.59
N ASN A 91 -0.01 -4.14 -10.11
CA ASN A 91 -1.03 -3.54 -10.98
C ASN A 91 -0.46 -2.43 -11.86
N GLN A 92 0.47 -1.62 -11.35
CA GLN A 92 1.16 -0.63 -12.18
C GLN A 92 2.05 -1.24 -13.26
N GLY A 93 2.73 -2.34 -12.94
CA GLY A 93 3.48 -3.14 -13.92
C GLY A 93 2.60 -3.60 -15.07
N ARG A 94 1.39 -4.09 -14.76
CA ARG A 94 0.36 -4.45 -15.77
C ARG A 94 -0.07 -3.25 -16.62
N LEU A 95 -0.04 -2.05 -16.05
CA LEU A 95 -0.33 -0.81 -16.76
C LEU A 95 0.87 -0.25 -17.54
N GLY A 96 1.99 -0.98 -17.60
CA GLY A 96 3.15 -0.67 -18.44
C GLY A 96 4.27 0.10 -17.73
N ASP A 97 4.20 0.25 -16.40
CA ASP A 97 5.31 0.79 -15.63
C ASP A 97 6.41 -0.27 -15.50
N ARG A 98 7.56 -0.03 -16.14
CA ARG A 98 8.71 -0.96 -16.15
C ARG A 98 9.47 -1.00 -14.82
N GLN A 99 9.34 0.03 -14.00
CA GLN A 99 10.04 0.10 -12.71
C GLN A 99 9.22 -0.54 -11.59
N ALA A 100 7.90 -0.63 -11.76
CA ALA A 100 7.00 -1.12 -10.72
C ALA A 100 7.31 -2.54 -10.19
N PRO A 101 7.68 -3.55 -11.00
CA PRO A 101 8.06 -4.87 -10.46
C PRO A 101 9.30 -4.82 -9.54
N ALA A 102 10.30 -4.01 -9.90
CA ALA A 102 11.49 -3.81 -9.07
C ALA A 102 11.14 -3.12 -7.74
N GLU A 103 10.22 -2.17 -7.75
CA GLU A 103 9.71 -1.56 -6.51
C GLU A 103 8.91 -2.55 -5.66
N ALA A 104 8.08 -3.41 -6.28
CA ALA A 104 7.38 -4.48 -5.56
C ALA A 104 8.36 -5.44 -4.86
N GLU A 105 9.44 -5.80 -5.55
CA GLU A 105 10.53 -6.62 -5.01
C GLU A 105 11.27 -5.92 -3.88
N ARG A 106 11.56 -4.62 -4.02
CA ARG A 106 12.18 -3.81 -2.96
C ARG A 106 11.32 -3.81 -1.68
N VAL A 107 10.00 -3.68 -1.81
CA VAL A 107 9.06 -3.73 -0.69
C VAL A 107 9.02 -5.12 -0.05
N LEU A 108 9.14 -6.20 -0.84
CA LEU A 108 9.29 -7.55 -0.31
C LEU A 108 10.56 -7.67 0.54
N PHE A 109 11.71 -7.18 0.05
CA PHE A 109 12.96 -7.23 0.83
C PHE A 109 12.89 -6.40 2.12
N ASP A 110 12.29 -5.20 2.09
CA ASP A 110 12.05 -4.40 3.32
C ASP A 110 11.19 -5.20 4.34
N LEU A 111 10.19 -5.93 3.88
CA LEU A 111 9.40 -6.83 4.73
C LEU A 111 10.23 -7.99 5.29
N LEU A 112 11.03 -8.66 4.46
CA LEU A 112 11.86 -9.80 4.87
C LEU A 112 12.88 -9.38 5.93
N GLU A 113 13.64 -8.31 5.67
CA GLU A 113 14.61 -7.78 6.62
C GLU A 113 13.95 -7.47 7.97
N ARG A 114 12.76 -6.87 7.96
CA ARG A 114 12.03 -6.52 9.20
C ARG A 114 11.41 -7.72 9.90
N SER A 115 11.07 -8.78 9.16
CA SER A 115 10.50 -10.00 9.74
C SER A 115 11.50 -10.79 10.57
N GLU A 116 12.79 -10.73 10.23
CA GLU A 116 13.85 -11.35 11.03
C GLU A 116 14.01 -10.70 12.41
N TYR A 117 13.63 -9.43 12.56
CA TYR A 117 13.68 -8.70 13.83
C TYR A 117 12.34 -8.64 14.57
N SER A 118 11.23 -9.03 13.94
CA SER A 118 9.90 -8.96 14.53
C SER A 118 9.17 -10.28 14.37
N SER A 119 9.08 -11.03 15.47
CA SER A 119 8.37 -12.31 15.60
C SER A 119 6.87 -12.27 15.23
N ASN A 120 6.33 -11.09 14.92
CA ASN A 120 4.93 -10.86 14.53
C ASN A 120 4.69 -10.83 13.01
N LEU A 121 5.74 -10.84 12.18
CA LEU A 121 5.61 -10.80 10.71
C LEU A 121 5.95 -12.18 10.12
N GLN A 122 4.99 -13.10 10.10
CA GLN A 122 5.18 -14.34 9.35
C GLN A 122 5.07 -14.07 7.85
N VAL A 123 6.21 -14.03 7.18
CA VAL A 123 6.28 -13.96 5.72
C VAL A 123 5.62 -15.22 5.15
N THR A 124 4.58 -15.04 4.34
CA THR A 124 3.85 -16.16 3.71
C THR A 124 4.24 -16.29 2.24
N ALA A 125 4.11 -17.50 1.66
CA ALA A 125 4.38 -17.76 0.24
C ALA A 125 3.66 -16.77 -0.72
N VAL A 126 2.47 -16.30 -0.33
CA VAL A 126 1.68 -15.30 -1.08
C VAL A 126 2.46 -14.02 -1.36
N THR A 127 3.36 -13.62 -0.45
CA THR A 127 4.18 -12.42 -0.59
C THR A 127 5.22 -12.56 -1.72
N SER A 128 5.86 -13.72 -1.82
CA SER A 128 6.77 -14.05 -2.92
C SER A 128 6.02 -14.28 -4.23
N ASP A 129 4.84 -14.90 -4.18
CA ASP A 129 4.00 -15.14 -5.36
C ASP A 129 3.55 -13.83 -6.03
N THR A 130 3.26 -12.77 -5.26
CA THR A 130 2.88 -11.46 -5.83
C THR A 130 4.01 -10.85 -6.65
N VAL A 131 5.25 -10.89 -6.15
CA VAL A 131 6.43 -10.36 -6.86
C VAL A 131 6.74 -11.22 -8.09
N LEU A 132 6.74 -12.54 -7.96
CA LEU A 132 6.93 -13.45 -9.09
C LEU A 132 5.87 -13.27 -10.18
N ASN A 133 4.60 -13.08 -9.80
CA ASN A 133 3.53 -12.76 -10.73
C ASN A 133 3.74 -11.41 -11.43
N ALA A 134 4.29 -10.40 -10.74
CA ALA A 134 4.61 -9.12 -11.35
C ALA A 134 5.72 -9.27 -12.42
N TRP A 135 6.76 -10.05 -12.13
CA TRP A 135 7.87 -10.33 -13.05
C TRP A 135 7.46 -11.22 -14.23
N ALA A 136 6.71 -12.30 -13.99
CA ALA A 136 6.24 -13.22 -15.03
C ALA A 136 5.40 -12.52 -16.11
N GLN A 137 4.75 -11.42 -15.75
CA GLN A 137 3.87 -10.64 -16.65
C GLN A 137 4.62 -9.58 -17.47
N GLN A 138 5.89 -9.30 -17.18
CA GLN A 138 6.74 -8.40 -17.99
C GLN A 138 7.30 -9.05 -19.25
N GLY A 139 7.24 -10.38 -19.37
CA GLY A 139 7.61 -11.08 -20.60
C GLY A 139 9.11 -10.98 -20.92
N THR A 140 9.96 -11.45 -20.01
CA THR A 140 11.36 -11.81 -20.30
C THR A 140 11.71 -13.09 -19.56
N TRP A 141 11.56 -14.22 -20.24
CA TRP A 141 12.37 -15.43 -20.06
C TRP A 141 12.73 -15.93 -21.45
#